data_AF-A0A0A5HZH6-F1
#
_entry.id   AF-A0A0A5HZH6-F1
#
_cell.length_a   1.000
_cell.length_b   1.000
_cell.length_c   1.000
_cell.angle_alpha   90.00
_cell.angle_beta   90.00
_cell.angle_gamma   90.00
#
_symmetry.space_group_name_H-M   'P 1'
#
loop_
_entity.id
_entity.type
_entity.pdbx_description
1 polymer ?
#
loop_
_entity_poly.entity_id
_entity_poly.type
_entity_poly.pdbx_seq_one_letter_code
_entity_poly.pdbx_strand_id
1 'polypeptide(L)'
;MIKLKYSLITLSLFAVTGCMGNSSTNGNNETQPSLAQQETLVTAEHFNTLIQRVIPDFVAREKSNATKKGATLELLAQNYLATLSAEGSWPDVNYEQVEKPGWSPKDHLDRLVMLAAAYNEKPNEELGLAISNAITYWLDADPQSWNWWWHDIGIPNRIGRSAVMAKDALSEPLRQRIAEYLPGVPNYSPSNPNSPIPKAANRTDIALAVMNRGLLTNDSDMVGNAISDIEDTVNIGTGAGVQHDLSFHQHGPQLYTSGYGPVWFNTAAKWANLVNDLPWAFDKEKITILVDYLLDGQHWSKRHGQWDYNTMSRGISRTKTTEFSPELSSEVPEQTQMDLVASWVPERAHSTNPGFYNPGEGKGRTQAKKAWFSFDDEIVALGAGIQSTNIEPVNTSINQVLLNGEVTVDGQVRSMGSHELVDAN
;
A
#
# COMPACT_ATOMS: atom_id res chain seq x y z
N MET A 1 -39.85 -24.05 3.73
CA MET A 1 -39.28 -25.33 4.20
C MET A 1 -38.10 -25.70 3.31
N ILE A 2 -36.91 -25.16 3.60
CA ILE A 2 -35.62 -25.68 3.11
C ILE A 2 -34.66 -25.53 4.29
N LYS A 3 -34.17 -26.68 4.79
CA LYS A 3 -33.19 -26.80 5.87
C LYS A 3 -31.81 -26.82 5.23
N LEU A 4 -30.89 -26.01 5.72
CA LEU A 4 -29.46 -26.27 5.57
C LEU A 4 -28.84 -26.35 6.97
N LYS A 5 -28.48 -27.57 7.34
CA LYS A 5 -27.59 -27.92 8.45
C LYS A 5 -26.18 -27.54 8.02
N TYR A 6 -25.41 -26.86 8.86
CA TYR A 6 -24.17 -27.34 9.49
C TYR A 6 -23.64 -26.24 10.40
N SER A 7 -23.48 -26.58 11.68
CA SER A 7 -22.81 -25.77 12.69
C SER A 7 -21.34 -26.15 12.72
N LEU A 8 -20.44 -25.17 12.80
CA LEU A 8 -19.08 -25.35 13.28
C LEU A 8 -18.85 -24.31 14.38
N ILE A 9 -18.97 -24.79 15.62
CA ILE A 9 -18.49 -24.12 16.82
C ILE A 9 -17.12 -24.73 17.09
N THR A 10 -16.07 -23.94 16.99
CA THR A 10 -14.75 -24.31 17.50
C THR A 10 -14.55 -23.60 18.82
N LEU A 11 -14.58 -24.37 19.90
CA LEU A 11 -14.35 -23.92 21.27
C LEU A 11 -13.08 -24.63 21.75
N SER A 12 -11.97 -23.91 21.79
CA SER A 12 -10.70 -24.44 22.30
C SER A 12 -10.61 -24.11 23.78
N LEU A 13 -10.99 -25.06 24.63
CA LEU A 13 -10.77 -25.04 26.07
C LEU A 13 -9.81 -26.19 26.39
N PHE A 14 -8.53 -25.90 26.57
CA PHE A 14 -7.57 -26.86 27.09
C PHE A 14 -7.62 -26.83 28.62
N ALA A 15 -8.19 -27.87 29.21
CA ALA A 15 -7.97 -28.24 30.60
C ALA A 15 -7.09 -29.49 30.61
N VAL A 16 -5.86 -29.38 31.13
CA VAL A 16 -4.99 -30.53 31.37
C VAL A 16 -5.33 -31.09 32.75
N THR A 17 -6.07 -32.19 32.78
CA THR A 17 -6.15 -33.07 33.96
C THR A 17 -5.28 -34.29 33.72
N GLY A 18 -4.12 -34.33 34.38
CA GLY A 18 -3.23 -35.48 34.34
C GLY A 18 -3.77 -36.64 35.18
N CYS A 19 -3.92 -37.81 34.57
CA CYS A 19 -3.91 -39.08 35.27
C CYS A 19 -2.82 -39.97 34.66
N MET A 20 -1.88 -40.39 35.50
CA MET A 20 -0.85 -41.36 35.16
C MET A 20 -1.49 -42.73 34.90
N GLY A 21 -1.20 -43.31 33.74
CA GLY A 21 -1.53 -44.70 33.41
C GLY A 21 -0.37 -45.31 32.63
N ASN A 22 0.41 -46.14 33.32
CA ASN A 22 1.50 -46.92 32.72
C ASN A 22 0.89 -48.03 31.84
N SER A 23 1.20 -48.04 30.54
CA SER A 23 1.19 -49.28 29.76
C SER A 23 2.18 -49.20 28.60
N SER A 24 3.05 -50.19 28.55
CA SER A 24 4.08 -50.42 27.54
C SER A 24 3.50 -51.14 26.32
N THR A 25 3.81 -50.69 25.10
CA THR A 25 4.00 -51.57 23.93
C THR A 25 4.90 -50.91 22.89
N ASN A 26 5.80 -51.72 22.31
CA ASN A 26 6.76 -51.40 21.27
C ASN A 26 6.10 -51.14 19.91
N GLY A 27 6.65 -50.21 19.11
CA GLY A 27 6.40 -50.15 17.67
C GLY A 27 6.93 -48.88 17.00
N ASN A 28 7.96 -49.07 16.17
CA ASN A 28 8.45 -48.19 15.08
C ASN A 28 8.97 -46.79 15.47
N ASN A 29 10.31 -46.65 15.47
CA ASN A 29 11.03 -45.38 15.53
C ASN A 29 10.82 -44.57 14.24
N GLU A 30 9.67 -43.92 14.10
CA GLU A 30 9.63 -42.61 13.48
C GLU A 30 9.74 -41.60 14.62
N THR A 31 10.88 -40.94 14.73
CA THR A 31 11.11 -39.92 15.76
C THR A 31 10.16 -38.77 15.47
N GLN A 32 9.05 -38.69 16.21
CA GLN A 32 8.16 -37.54 16.19
C GLN A 32 8.98 -36.27 16.50
N PRO A 33 8.89 -35.21 15.68
CA PRO A 33 9.63 -33.98 15.93
C PRO A 33 9.27 -33.40 17.30
N SER A 34 10.27 -32.84 17.99
CA SER A 34 10.03 -32.15 19.26
C SER A 34 9.10 -30.95 19.07
N LEU A 35 8.48 -30.46 20.15
CA LEU A 35 7.58 -29.28 20.09
C LEU A 35 8.25 -28.07 19.41
N ALA A 36 9.53 -27.81 19.71
CA ALA A 36 10.30 -26.74 19.07
C ALA A 36 10.54 -26.99 17.57
N GLN A 37 10.75 -28.25 17.17
CA GLN A 37 10.87 -28.62 15.76
C GLN A 37 9.53 -28.50 15.03
N GLN A 38 8.42 -28.86 15.68
CA GLN A 38 7.08 -28.67 15.15
C GLN A 38 6.74 -27.18 14.98
N GLU A 39 7.04 -26.34 15.97
CA GLU A 39 6.87 -24.88 15.88
C GLU A 39 7.69 -24.28 14.75
N THR A 40 8.95 -24.72 14.58
CA THR A 40 9.82 -24.25 13.48
C THR A 40 9.27 -24.65 12.11
N LEU A 41 8.78 -25.89 11.97
CA LEU A 41 8.18 -26.39 10.73
C LEU A 41 6.89 -25.63 10.36
N VAL A 42 6.03 -25.37 11.34
CA VAL A 42 4.80 -24.59 11.16
C VAL A 42 5.10 -23.15 10.75
N THR A 43 6.09 -22.51 11.36
CA THR A 43 6.54 -21.16 10.96
C THR A 43 7.07 -21.14 9.53
N ALA A 44 7.86 -22.14 9.13
CA ALA A 44 8.35 -22.26 7.76
C ALA A 44 7.23 -22.50 6.74
N GLU A 45 6.20 -23.28 7.09
CA GLU A 45 5.03 -23.52 6.25
C GLU A 45 4.20 -22.25 6.03
N HIS A 46 3.93 -21.48 7.09
CA HIS A 46 3.24 -20.21 6.99
C HIS A 46 4.01 -19.19 6.14
N PHE A 47 5.33 -19.12 6.32
CA PHE A 47 6.20 -18.25 5.53
C PHE A 47 6.20 -18.64 4.04
N ASN A 48 6.31 -19.93 3.73
CA ASN A 48 6.21 -20.42 2.37
C ASN A 48 4.85 -20.13 1.75
N THR A 49 3.77 -20.31 2.50
CA THR A 49 2.41 -19.96 2.07
C THR A 49 2.32 -18.48 1.71
N LEU A 50 2.90 -17.60 2.54
CA LEU A 50 2.95 -16.17 2.24
C LEU A 50 3.72 -15.87 0.95
N ILE A 51 4.90 -16.46 0.75
CA ILE A 51 5.68 -16.30 -0.50
C ILE A 51 4.85 -16.69 -1.73
N GLN A 52 4.12 -17.82 -1.66
CA GLN A 52 3.28 -18.30 -2.76
C GLN A 52 2.09 -17.38 -3.06
N ARG A 53 1.72 -16.48 -2.14
CA ARG A 53 0.69 -15.45 -2.36
C ARG A 53 1.30 -14.14 -2.87
N VAL A 54 2.45 -13.75 -2.33
CA VAL A 54 3.08 -12.44 -2.58
C VAL A 54 3.77 -12.37 -3.94
N ILE A 55 4.49 -13.41 -4.37
CA ILE A 55 5.20 -13.39 -5.65
C ILE A 55 4.24 -13.23 -6.84
N PRO A 56 3.13 -14.01 -6.94
CA PRO A 56 2.16 -13.80 -8.01
C PRO A 56 1.55 -12.39 -8.02
N ASP A 57 1.33 -11.77 -6.85
CA ASP A 57 0.84 -10.40 -6.73
C ASP A 57 1.83 -9.38 -7.32
N PHE A 58 3.14 -9.56 -7.06
CA PHE A 58 4.18 -8.72 -7.66
C PHE A 58 4.19 -8.86 -9.19
N VAL A 59 4.05 -10.08 -9.71
CA VAL A 59 3.98 -10.31 -11.16
C VAL A 59 2.71 -9.70 -11.78
N ALA A 60 1.56 -9.90 -11.15
CA ALA A 60 0.27 -9.37 -11.61
C ALA A 60 0.26 -7.84 -11.65
N ARG A 61 0.89 -7.18 -10.65
CA ARG A 61 1.11 -5.73 -10.65
C ARG A 61 1.88 -5.28 -11.89
N GLU A 62 2.97 -5.95 -12.23
CA GLU A 62 3.79 -5.53 -13.36
C GLU A 62 3.14 -5.86 -14.72
N LYS A 63 2.32 -6.92 -14.81
CA LYS A 63 1.40 -7.11 -15.94
C LYS A 63 0.43 -5.95 -16.11
N SER A 64 -0.22 -5.51 -15.02
CA SER A 64 -1.12 -4.35 -15.06
C SER A 64 -0.40 -3.08 -15.50
N ASN A 65 0.84 -2.86 -15.04
CA ASN A 65 1.66 -1.73 -15.45
C ASN A 65 2.07 -1.80 -16.94
N ALA A 66 2.32 -3.00 -17.46
CA ALA A 66 2.57 -3.21 -18.89
C ALA A 66 1.33 -2.86 -19.72
N THR A 67 0.15 -3.34 -19.33
CA THR A 67 -1.12 -3.03 -20.01
C THR A 67 -1.40 -1.53 -20.05
N LYS A 68 -1.13 -0.80 -18.95
CA LYS A 68 -1.24 0.68 -18.91
C LYS A 68 -0.28 1.39 -19.87
N LYS A 69 0.81 0.73 -20.27
CA LYS A 69 1.74 1.20 -21.30
C LYS A 69 1.37 0.72 -22.71
N GLY A 70 0.21 0.05 -22.88
CA GLY A 70 -0.27 -0.44 -24.17
C GLY A 70 0.48 -1.67 -24.69
N ALA A 71 1.13 -2.45 -23.82
CA ALA A 71 1.93 -3.60 -24.21
C ALA A 71 1.77 -4.78 -23.22
N THR A 72 2.16 -5.98 -23.64
CA THR A 72 2.24 -7.13 -22.73
C THR A 72 3.53 -7.07 -21.90
N LEU A 73 3.55 -7.76 -20.76
CA LEU A 73 4.77 -7.90 -19.94
C LEU A 73 5.93 -8.47 -20.76
N GLU A 74 5.67 -9.53 -21.52
CA GLU A 74 6.66 -10.19 -22.38
C GLU A 74 7.26 -9.24 -23.42
N LEU A 75 6.43 -8.45 -24.11
CA LEU A 75 6.90 -7.50 -25.13
C LEU A 75 7.75 -6.38 -24.51
N LEU A 76 7.32 -5.83 -23.37
CA LEU A 76 8.12 -4.79 -22.71
C LEU A 76 9.44 -5.32 -22.18
N ALA A 77 9.44 -6.50 -21.56
CA ALA A 77 10.66 -7.13 -21.08
C ALA A 77 11.66 -7.39 -22.22
N GLN A 78 11.19 -7.89 -23.37
CA GLN A 78 12.03 -8.07 -24.57
C GLN A 78 12.61 -6.75 -25.07
N ASN A 79 11.82 -5.69 -25.15
CA ASN A 79 12.29 -4.37 -25.60
C ASN A 79 13.35 -3.77 -24.65
N TYR A 80 13.16 -3.91 -23.33
CA TYR A 80 14.14 -3.44 -22.35
C TYR A 80 15.40 -4.29 -22.34
N LEU A 81 15.28 -5.61 -22.49
CA LEU A 81 16.42 -6.52 -22.60
C LEU A 81 17.26 -6.19 -23.84
N ALA A 82 16.63 -5.96 -24.99
CA ALA A 82 17.31 -5.63 -26.25
C ALA A 82 18.13 -4.33 -26.22
N THR A 83 17.88 -3.47 -25.23
CA THR A 83 18.55 -2.17 -25.07
C THR A 83 19.43 -2.08 -23.83
N LEU A 84 19.52 -3.18 -23.06
CA LEU A 84 20.39 -3.28 -21.89
C LEU A 84 21.85 -3.49 -22.32
N SER A 85 22.79 -2.75 -21.75
CA SER A 85 24.22 -2.95 -21.97
C SER A 85 24.71 -4.23 -21.29
N ALA A 86 25.86 -4.75 -21.71
CA ALA A 86 26.46 -5.93 -21.09
C ALA A 86 26.74 -5.72 -19.58
N GLU A 87 27.03 -4.48 -19.19
CA GLU A 87 27.29 -4.04 -17.82
C GLU A 87 26.01 -3.85 -16.99
N GLY A 88 24.82 -3.92 -17.59
CA GLY A 88 23.54 -3.75 -16.88
C GLY A 88 22.99 -2.32 -16.87
N SER A 89 23.50 -1.44 -17.72
CA SER A 89 23.03 -0.05 -17.83
C SER A 89 22.11 0.15 -19.04
N TRP A 90 21.26 1.16 -19.00
CA TRP A 90 20.54 1.62 -20.19
C TRP A 90 21.11 2.97 -20.66
N PRO A 91 21.49 3.12 -21.94
CA PRO A 91 22.20 4.30 -22.43
C PRO A 91 21.32 5.57 -22.46
N ASP A 92 20.00 5.42 -22.45
CA ASP A 92 19.05 6.53 -22.41
C ASP A 92 18.71 7.00 -20.98
N VAL A 93 19.25 6.35 -19.95
CA VAL A 93 19.06 6.73 -18.55
C VAL A 93 20.21 7.62 -18.09
N ASN A 94 19.88 8.83 -17.61
CA ASN A 94 20.85 9.73 -16.98
C ASN A 94 20.99 9.38 -15.49
N TYR A 95 21.95 8.51 -15.17
CA TYR A 95 22.22 8.06 -13.79
C TYR A 95 22.75 9.16 -12.86
N GLU A 96 23.28 10.26 -13.39
CA GLU A 96 23.81 11.39 -12.62
C GLU A 96 22.74 12.44 -12.29
N GLN A 97 21.53 12.32 -12.82
CA GLN A 97 20.48 13.31 -12.58
C GLN A 97 20.03 13.29 -11.12
N VAL A 98 20.28 14.38 -10.39
CA VAL A 98 19.82 14.56 -9.01
C VAL A 98 18.52 15.35 -8.92
N GLU A 99 18.29 16.34 -9.79
CA GLU A 99 17.28 17.41 -9.67
C GLU A 99 16.00 17.22 -10.52
N LYS A 100 14.96 18.04 -10.25
CA LYS A 100 13.63 18.03 -10.93
C LYS A 100 13.60 18.79 -12.28
N PRO A 101 12.57 18.59 -13.15
CA PRO A 101 11.45 17.64 -13.07
C PRO A 101 11.76 16.28 -13.70
N GLY A 102 11.16 15.22 -13.14
CA GLY A 102 11.48 13.84 -13.52
C GLY A 102 12.85 13.42 -12.97
N TRP A 103 12.96 12.22 -12.42
CA TRP A 103 14.24 11.66 -11.97
C TRP A 103 14.56 10.49 -12.90
N SER A 104 15.41 10.71 -13.91
CA SER A 104 15.72 9.75 -14.97
C SER A 104 16.16 8.37 -14.45
N PRO A 105 16.95 8.23 -13.36
CA PRO A 105 17.35 6.92 -12.84
C PRO A 105 16.18 5.99 -12.53
N LYS A 106 14.97 6.52 -12.25
CA LYS A 106 13.78 5.70 -12.04
C LYS A 106 13.49 4.75 -13.21
N ASP A 107 13.88 5.11 -14.44
CA ASP A 107 13.57 4.32 -15.63
C ASP A 107 14.34 3.00 -15.63
N HIS A 108 15.57 2.98 -15.09
CA HIS A 108 16.28 1.71 -14.84
C HIS A 108 15.47 0.81 -13.91
N LEU A 109 14.98 1.35 -12.80
CA LEU A 109 14.21 0.57 -11.81
C LEU A 109 12.87 0.07 -12.38
N ASP A 110 12.17 0.90 -13.14
CA ASP A 110 10.89 0.56 -13.77
C ASP A 110 11.07 -0.52 -14.87
N ARG A 111 12.24 -0.59 -15.52
CA ARG A 111 12.60 -1.67 -16.46
C ARG A 111 13.02 -2.94 -15.73
N LEU A 112 13.82 -2.81 -14.67
CA LEU A 112 14.28 -3.91 -13.85
C LEU A 112 13.12 -4.74 -13.29
N VAL A 113 12.07 -4.09 -12.73
CA VAL A 113 10.90 -4.81 -12.20
C VAL A 113 10.15 -5.59 -13.30
N MET A 114 10.13 -5.08 -14.54
CA MET A 114 9.52 -5.76 -15.69
C MET A 114 10.31 -7.01 -16.07
N LEU A 115 11.65 -6.90 -16.14
CA LEU A 115 12.52 -8.04 -16.42
C LEU A 115 12.36 -9.13 -15.34
N ALA A 116 12.35 -8.74 -14.06
CA ALA A 116 12.20 -9.67 -12.95
C ALA A 116 10.83 -10.37 -12.94
N ALA A 117 9.74 -9.66 -13.24
CA ALA A 117 8.42 -10.26 -13.39
C ALA A 117 8.37 -11.24 -14.58
N ALA A 118 8.96 -10.88 -15.72
CA ALA A 118 9.03 -11.76 -16.89
C ALA A 118 9.87 -13.01 -16.63
N TYR A 119 10.99 -12.87 -15.90
CA TYR A 119 11.80 -14.00 -15.45
C TYR A 119 11.02 -14.93 -14.53
N ASN A 120 10.23 -14.39 -13.59
CA ASN A 120 9.42 -15.22 -12.69
C ASN A 120 8.38 -16.07 -13.45
N GLU A 121 7.78 -15.54 -14.52
CA GLU A 121 6.85 -16.30 -15.35
C GLU A 121 7.54 -17.36 -16.23
N LYS A 122 8.66 -16.98 -16.85
CA LYS A 122 9.39 -17.81 -17.82
C LYS A 122 10.90 -17.68 -17.57
N PRO A 123 11.44 -18.39 -16.56
CA PRO A 123 12.86 -18.33 -16.23
C PRO A 123 13.72 -18.71 -17.43
N ASN A 124 14.74 -17.91 -17.72
CA ASN A 124 15.78 -18.25 -18.68
C ASN A 124 17.10 -17.56 -18.30
N GLU A 125 18.21 -18.13 -18.75
CA GLU A 125 19.56 -17.72 -18.37
C GLU A 125 19.87 -16.27 -18.79
N GLU A 126 19.45 -15.86 -19.98
CA GLU A 126 19.66 -14.50 -20.50
C GLU A 126 18.98 -13.44 -19.62
N LEU A 127 17.70 -13.63 -19.29
CA LEU A 127 16.98 -12.74 -18.36
C LEU A 127 17.62 -12.75 -16.97
N GLY A 128 18.00 -13.92 -16.46
CA GLY A 128 18.64 -14.03 -15.15
C GLY A 128 19.95 -13.25 -15.04
N LEU A 129 20.79 -13.35 -16.09
CA LEU A 129 22.04 -12.60 -16.19
C LEU A 129 21.78 -11.10 -16.34
N ALA A 130 20.83 -10.71 -17.18
CA ALA A 130 20.44 -9.32 -17.38
C ALA A 130 19.96 -8.66 -16.08
N ILE A 131 19.13 -9.33 -15.30
CA ILE A 131 18.65 -8.86 -13.99
C ILE A 131 19.81 -8.72 -13.01
N SER A 132 20.69 -9.72 -12.94
CA SER A 132 21.86 -9.69 -12.05
C SER A 132 22.80 -8.53 -12.38
N ASN A 133 23.07 -8.29 -13.67
CA ASN A 133 23.92 -7.19 -14.12
C ASN A 133 23.24 -5.84 -13.87
N ALA A 134 21.94 -5.71 -14.15
CA ALA A 134 21.21 -4.47 -13.92
C ALA A 134 21.18 -4.07 -12.43
N ILE A 135 20.92 -5.02 -11.53
CA ILE A 135 20.99 -4.74 -10.08
C ILE A 135 22.42 -4.38 -9.66
N THR A 136 23.42 -5.11 -10.16
CA THR A 136 24.83 -4.82 -9.84
C THR A 136 25.21 -3.41 -10.28
N TYR A 137 24.85 -3.03 -11.51
CA TYR A 137 25.09 -1.69 -12.04
C TYR A 137 24.44 -0.61 -11.17
N TRP A 138 23.18 -0.80 -10.78
CA TRP A 138 22.48 0.15 -9.90
C TRP A 138 23.23 0.33 -8.57
N LEU A 139 23.60 -0.77 -7.93
CA LEU A 139 24.29 -0.75 -6.63
C LEU A 139 25.71 -0.17 -6.73
N ASP A 140 26.36 -0.25 -7.89
CA ASP A 140 27.68 0.33 -8.14
C ASP A 140 27.60 1.83 -8.49
N ALA A 141 26.62 2.22 -9.30
CA ALA A 141 26.42 3.60 -9.73
C ALA A 141 25.83 4.50 -8.65
N ASP A 142 25.09 3.92 -7.69
CA ASP A 142 24.42 4.58 -6.57
C ASP A 142 23.73 5.93 -6.93
N PRO A 143 22.74 5.92 -7.85
CA PRO A 143 22.13 7.15 -8.33
C PRO A 143 21.47 7.97 -7.22
N GLN A 144 21.77 9.26 -7.16
CA GLN A 144 21.27 10.16 -6.12
C GLN A 144 20.02 10.93 -6.56
N SER A 145 19.14 11.20 -5.60
CA SER A 145 17.92 12.00 -5.77
C SER A 145 17.84 13.09 -4.71
N TRP A 146 17.43 14.29 -5.11
CA TRP A 146 17.12 15.39 -4.19
C TRP A 146 15.93 15.05 -3.24
N ASN A 147 15.06 14.14 -3.66
CA ASN A 147 13.86 13.75 -2.92
C ASN A 147 14.12 12.45 -2.14
N TRP A 148 14.08 12.56 -0.81
CA TRP A 148 14.24 11.46 0.14
C TRP A 148 13.36 10.25 -0.15
N TRP A 149 12.17 10.47 -0.72
CA TRP A 149 11.22 9.41 -1.02
C TRP A 149 11.83 8.35 -1.94
N TRP A 150 12.73 8.72 -2.85
CA TRP A 150 13.40 7.73 -3.69
C TRP A 150 14.31 6.81 -2.86
N HIS A 151 15.12 7.38 -1.97
CA HIS A 151 16.05 6.63 -1.12
C HIS A 151 15.35 5.68 -0.15
N ASP A 152 14.35 6.17 0.56
CA ASP A 152 13.73 5.39 1.64
C ASP A 152 12.54 4.52 1.16
N ILE A 153 11.95 4.84 0.01
CA ILE A 153 10.75 4.15 -0.51
C ILE A 153 10.95 3.66 -1.93
N GLY A 154 11.18 4.57 -2.88
CA GLY A 154 11.05 4.30 -4.31
C GLY A 154 12.04 3.26 -4.85
N ILE A 155 13.30 3.40 -4.48
CA ILE A 155 14.41 2.52 -4.83
C ILE A 155 14.29 1.16 -4.12
N PRO A 156 14.25 1.09 -2.77
CA PRO A 156 14.28 -0.20 -2.09
C PRO A 156 13.06 -1.07 -2.39
N ASN A 157 11.87 -0.47 -2.61
CA ASN A 157 10.71 -1.24 -3.05
C ASN A 157 10.89 -1.85 -4.45
N ARG A 158 11.58 -1.18 -5.39
CA ARG A 158 11.77 -1.71 -6.75
C ARG A 158 12.90 -2.72 -6.82
N ILE A 159 14.04 -2.42 -6.18
CA ILE A 159 15.16 -3.36 -6.06
C ILE A 159 14.73 -4.62 -5.31
N GLY A 160 14.09 -4.45 -4.15
CA GLY A 160 13.67 -5.57 -3.30
C GLY A 160 12.68 -6.50 -4.00
N ARG A 161 11.61 -5.98 -4.60
CA ARG A 161 10.64 -6.82 -5.33
C ARG A 161 11.25 -7.52 -6.54
N SER A 162 12.14 -6.84 -7.27
CA SER A 162 12.86 -7.45 -8.39
C SER A 162 13.72 -8.62 -7.91
N ALA A 163 14.45 -8.41 -6.81
CA ALA A 163 15.28 -9.45 -6.20
C ALA A 163 14.47 -10.62 -5.65
N VAL A 164 13.29 -10.37 -5.07
CA VAL A 164 12.38 -11.42 -4.59
C VAL A 164 11.82 -12.24 -5.77
N MET A 165 11.34 -11.59 -6.84
CA MET A 165 10.79 -12.28 -8.02
C MET A 165 11.84 -13.10 -8.78
N ALA A 166 13.08 -12.62 -8.82
CA ALA A 166 14.20 -13.23 -9.55
C ALA A 166 15.24 -13.89 -8.63
N LYS A 167 14.86 -14.25 -7.40
CA LYS A 167 15.78 -14.73 -6.34
C LYS A 167 16.71 -15.86 -6.80
N ASP A 168 16.19 -16.77 -7.63
CA ASP A 168 16.91 -17.92 -8.16
C ASP A 168 17.97 -17.58 -9.21
N ALA A 169 17.85 -16.42 -9.87
CA ALA A 169 18.87 -15.91 -10.81
C ALA A 169 20.06 -15.27 -10.10
N LEU A 170 19.90 -14.86 -8.85
CA LEU A 170 20.90 -14.09 -8.13
C LEU A 170 21.91 -14.99 -7.45
N SER A 171 23.19 -14.59 -7.45
CA SER A 171 24.20 -15.26 -6.63
C SER A 171 23.99 -14.95 -5.15
N GLU A 172 24.45 -15.82 -4.25
CA GLU A 172 24.37 -15.57 -2.80
C GLU A 172 25.06 -14.26 -2.39
N PRO A 173 26.28 -13.92 -2.89
CA PRO A 173 26.89 -12.63 -2.58
C PRO A 173 26.05 -11.42 -3.03
N LEU A 174 25.40 -11.51 -4.20
CA LEU A 174 24.54 -10.43 -4.69
C LEU A 174 23.27 -10.32 -3.83
N ARG A 175 22.65 -11.44 -3.44
CA ARG A 175 21.51 -11.42 -2.50
C ARG A 175 21.87 -10.76 -1.17
N GLN A 176 23.03 -11.07 -0.62
CA GLN A 176 23.51 -10.44 0.61
C GLN A 176 23.71 -8.93 0.43
N ARG A 177 24.37 -8.51 -0.65
CA ARG A 177 24.59 -7.09 -0.96
C ARG A 177 23.26 -6.33 -1.10
N ILE A 178 22.26 -6.93 -1.76
CA ILE A 178 20.92 -6.35 -1.87
C ILE A 178 20.26 -6.27 -0.49
N ALA A 179 20.31 -7.34 0.31
CA ALA A 179 19.71 -7.34 1.65
C ALA A 179 20.31 -6.26 2.55
N GLU A 180 21.62 -6.01 2.49
CA GLU A 180 22.31 -4.94 3.21
C GLU A 180 21.91 -3.55 2.72
N TYR A 181 21.63 -3.40 1.41
CA TYR A 181 21.17 -2.15 0.81
C TYR A 181 19.71 -1.81 1.17
N LEU A 182 18.86 -2.81 1.39
CA LEU A 182 17.46 -2.62 1.78
C LEU A 182 17.32 -2.25 3.27
N PRO A 183 16.32 -1.42 3.65
CA PRO A 183 16.11 -1.07 5.05
C PRO A 183 15.79 -2.30 5.90
N GLY A 184 16.29 -2.34 7.13
CA GLY A 184 16.06 -3.44 8.07
C GLY A 184 15.07 -3.11 9.20
N VAL A 185 14.65 -1.86 9.33
CA VAL A 185 13.79 -1.38 10.43
C VAL A 185 12.61 -0.63 9.85
N PRO A 186 11.36 -1.03 10.16
CA PRO A 186 10.18 -0.30 9.71
C PRO A 186 10.02 1.01 10.48
N ASN A 187 9.14 1.90 10.01
CA ASN A 187 8.90 3.20 10.63
C ASN A 187 10.18 4.06 10.86
N TYR A 188 11.17 3.94 9.97
CA TYR A 188 12.42 4.69 10.03
C TYR A 188 12.84 5.18 8.63
N SER A 189 13.17 6.46 8.53
CA SER A 189 13.45 7.16 7.27
C SER A 189 14.67 8.08 7.47
N PRO A 190 15.91 7.55 7.33
CA PRO A 190 17.12 8.30 7.63
C PRO A 190 17.36 9.47 6.66
N SER A 191 16.81 9.38 5.44
CA SER A 191 17.04 10.39 4.40
C SER A 191 15.96 11.47 4.38
N ASN A 192 14.91 11.38 5.19
CA ASN A 192 13.85 12.39 5.23
C ASN A 192 14.22 13.60 6.10
N PRO A 193 14.51 14.77 5.51
CA PRO A 193 14.96 15.94 6.26
C PRO A 193 13.86 16.58 7.11
N ASN A 194 12.59 16.29 6.81
CA ASN A 194 11.45 16.91 7.51
C ASN A 194 10.95 16.09 8.69
N SER A 195 11.17 14.77 8.68
CA SER A 195 10.84 13.89 9.80
C SER A 195 11.41 12.49 9.59
N PRO A 196 12.28 11.98 10.49
CA PRO A 196 12.83 10.63 10.35
C PRO A 196 11.82 9.52 10.65
N ILE A 197 10.66 9.86 11.23
CA ILE A 197 9.57 8.92 11.50
C ILE A 197 8.47 9.12 10.45
N PRO A 198 8.29 8.18 9.51
CA PRO A 198 7.26 8.29 8.48
C PRO A 198 5.86 8.14 9.09
N LYS A 199 4.85 8.68 8.39
CA LYS A 199 3.45 8.65 8.85
C LYS A 199 2.56 8.04 7.79
N ALA A 200 1.56 7.27 8.23
CA ALA A 200 0.51 6.67 7.42
C ALA A 200 1.04 6.06 6.11
N ALA A 201 0.73 6.63 4.94
CA ALA A 201 1.12 6.04 3.64
C ALA A 201 2.65 5.85 3.48
N ASN A 202 3.47 6.79 3.98
CA ASN A 202 4.92 6.65 3.91
C ASN A 202 5.43 5.54 4.83
N ARG A 203 4.77 5.32 5.98
CA ARG A 203 5.15 4.27 6.94
C ARG A 203 4.87 2.89 6.33
N THR A 204 3.70 2.71 5.70
CA THR A 204 3.38 1.48 4.99
C THR A 204 4.35 1.20 3.84
N ASP A 205 4.73 2.21 3.06
CA ASP A 205 5.66 2.03 1.94
C ASP A 205 7.09 1.65 2.40
N ILE A 206 7.54 2.17 3.54
CA ILE A 206 8.82 1.76 4.15
C ILE A 206 8.72 0.34 4.72
N ALA A 207 7.60 -0.01 5.36
CA ALA A 207 7.38 -1.37 5.83
C ALA A 207 7.45 -2.39 4.68
N LEU A 208 6.92 -2.06 3.49
CA LEU A 208 7.07 -2.91 2.29
C LEU A 208 8.53 -3.08 1.87
N ALA A 209 9.36 -2.04 1.98
CA ALA A 209 10.79 -2.13 1.67
C ALA A 209 11.51 -3.10 2.63
N VAL A 210 11.21 -3.01 3.94
CA VAL A 210 11.73 -3.93 4.95
C VAL A 210 11.23 -5.36 4.73
N MET A 211 9.97 -5.51 4.34
CA MET A 211 9.38 -6.79 4.03
C MET A 211 10.06 -7.48 2.84
N ASN A 212 10.41 -6.73 1.79
CA ASN A 212 11.15 -7.28 0.66
C ASN A 212 12.53 -7.82 1.09
N ARG A 213 13.19 -7.16 2.05
CA ARG A 213 14.42 -7.68 2.65
C ARG A 213 14.16 -9.01 3.35
N GLY A 214 13.14 -9.07 4.21
CA GLY A 214 12.78 -10.30 4.92
C GLY A 214 12.43 -11.47 3.98
N LEU A 215 11.67 -11.21 2.91
CA LEU A 215 11.36 -12.20 1.88
C LEU A 215 12.63 -12.67 1.13
N LEU A 216 13.55 -11.74 0.81
CA LEU A 216 14.81 -12.06 0.15
C LEU A 216 15.70 -12.94 1.04
N THR A 217 15.75 -12.68 2.35
CA THR A 217 16.60 -13.39 3.30
C THR A 217 15.93 -14.58 3.99
N ASN A 218 14.66 -14.88 3.67
CA ASN A 218 13.84 -15.86 4.39
C ASN A 218 13.71 -15.56 5.90
N ASP A 219 13.70 -14.28 6.27
CA ASP A 219 13.58 -13.82 7.66
C ASP A 219 12.09 -13.57 7.99
N SER A 220 11.49 -14.60 8.60
CA SER A 220 10.08 -14.61 9.00
C SER A 220 9.74 -13.55 10.06
N ASP A 221 10.68 -13.25 10.97
CA ASP A 221 10.46 -12.25 12.02
C ASP A 221 10.47 -10.84 11.44
N MET A 222 11.39 -10.57 10.51
CA MET A 222 11.43 -9.30 9.78
C MET A 222 10.16 -9.07 8.97
N VAL A 223 9.64 -10.11 8.31
CA VAL A 223 8.35 -10.04 7.61
C VAL A 223 7.21 -9.78 8.58
N GLY A 224 7.15 -10.48 9.71
CA GLY A 224 6.15 -10.24 10.74
C GLY A 224 6.16 -8.82 11.30
N ASN A 225 7.36 -8.28 11.59
CA ASN A 225 7.54 -6.91 12.05
C ASN A 225 7.08 -5.89 11.00
N ALA A 226 7.35 -6.13 9.71
CA ALA A 226 6.88 -5.26 8.64
C ALA A 226 5.34 -5.32 8.49
N ILE A 227 4.72 -6.50 8.61
CA ILE A 227 3.26 -6.65 8.56
C ILE A 227 2.61 -5.93 9.73
N SER A 228 3.14 -6.11 10.95
CA SER A 228 2.68 -5.41 12.15
C SER A 228 2.81 -3.88 12.01
N ASP A 229 3.89 -3.39 11.39
CA ASP A 229 4.05 -1.95 11.15
C ASP A 229 3.01 -1.37 10.17
N ILE A 230 2.60 -2.16 9.18
CA ILE A 230 1.48 -1.81 8.29
C ILE A 230 0.18 -1.76 9.08
N GLU A 231 -0.11 -2.80 9.88
CA GLU A 231 -1.31 -2.88 10.71
C GLU A 231 -1.42 -1.73 11.71
N ASP A 232 -0.31 -1.31 12.32
CA ASP A 232 -0.25 -0.18 13.24
C ASP A 232 -0.72 1.13 12.61
N THR A 233 -0.60 1.28 11.29
CA THR A 233 -1.12 2.46 10.58
C THR A 233 -2.65 2.47 10.47
N VAL A 234 -3.29 1.33 10.72
CA VAL A 234 -4.74 1.17 10.73
C VAL A 234 -5.28 1.55 12.10
N ASN A 235 -5.39 2.85 12.33
CA ASN A 235 -5.96 3.41 13.54
C ASN A 235 -6.77 4.67 13.20
N ILE A 236 -7.73 4.98 14.07
CA ILE A 236 -8.47 6.23 14.05
C ILE A 236 -7.76 7.21 15.00
N GLY A 237 -7.51 8.43 14.52
CA GLY A 237 -6.92 9.47 15.36
C GLY A 237 -7.03 10.86 14.75
N THR A 238 -6.21 11.79 15.26
CA THR A 238 -6.17 13.21 14.82
C THR A 238 -4.87 13.56 14.08
N GLY A 239 -3.95 12.60 13.97
CA GLY A 239 -2.70 12.73 13.21
C GLY A 239 -2.89 12.39 11.74
N ALA A 240 -1.79 12.15 11.02
CA ALA A 240 -1.86 11.60 9.67
C ALA A 240 -2.39 10.15 9.72
N GLY A 241 -3.34 9.81 8.84
CA GLY A 241 -4.07 8.55 8.85
C GLY A 241 -5.58 8.75 8.75
N VAL A 242 -6.35 7.74 9.15
CA VAL A 242 -7.82 7.79 9.20
C VAL A 242 -8.27 8.62 10.39
N GLN A 243 -9.22 9.53 10.16
CA GLN A 243 -9.78 10.39 11.19
C GLN A 243 -11.08 9.81 11.76
N HIS A 244 -11.58 10.40 12.86
CA HIS A 244 -12.83 10.00 13.51
C HIS A 244 -14.07 10.12 12.61
N ASP A 245 -14.04 11.02 11.63
CA ASP A 245 -15.08 11.18 10.61
C ASP A 245 -14.81 10.36 9.34
N LEU A 246 -13.83 9.45 9.39
CA LEU A 246 -13.39 8.59 8.29
C LEU A 246 -12.80 9.35 7.08
N SER A 247 -12.47 10.63 7.24
CA SER A 247 -11.57 11.32 6.31
C SER A 247 -10.13 10.77 6.45
N PHE A 248 -9.27 11.04 5.46
CA PHE A 248 -7.87 10.66 5.52
C PHE A 248 -6.96 11.88 5.43
N HIS A 249 -6.05 12.01 6.40
CA HIS A 249 -5.10 13.12 6.46
C HIS A 249 -3.66 12.67 6.21
N GLN A 250 -2.87 13.50 5.54
CA GLN A 250 -1.42 13.33 5.39
C GLN A 250 -0.75 14.70 5.27
N HIS A 251 0.51 14.83 5.71
CA HIS A 251 1.25 16.10 5.77
C HIS A 251 0.66 17.12 6.75
N GLY A 252 0.29 16.65 7.95
CA GLY A 252 -0.48 17.42 8.92
C GLY A 252 -1.98 17.19 8.73
N PRO A 253 -2.84 18.08 9.23
CA PRO A 253 -4.30 17.97 9.11
C PRO A 253 -4.78 18.40 7.70
N GLN A 254 -4.15 17.87 6.65
CA GLN A 254 -4.50 18.15 5.26
C GLN A 254 -5.27 16.97 4.66
N LEU A 255 -6.46 17.25 4.11
CA LEU A 255 -7.34 16.28 3.47
C LEU A 255 -6.66 15.64 2.24
N TYR A 256 -6.59 14.30 2.26
CA TYR A 256 -5.87 13.51 1.26
C TYR A 256 -6.59 12.21 0.86
N THR A 257 -7.90 12.12 1.06
CA THR A 257 -8.73 10.92 0.82
C THR A 257 -8.57 10.31 -0.58
N SER A 258 -8.27 11.09 -1.62
CA SER A 258 -8.03 10.58 -2.98
C SER A 258 -6.58 10.68 -3.47
N GLY A 259 -5.66 11.18 -2.63
CA GLY A 259 -4.22 11.18 -2.91
C GLY A 259 -3.45 10.14 -2.08
N TYR A 260 -3.08 10.44 -0.83
CA TYR A 260 -2.38 9.46 0.03
C TYR A 260 -3.32 8.39 0.61
N GLY A 261 -4.62 8.70 0.74
CA GLY A 261 -5.62 7.75 1.24
C GLY A 261 -5.65 6.43 0.48
N PRO A 262 -5.69 6.41 -0.86
CA PRO A 262 -5.65 5.17 -1.63
C PRO A 262 -4.27 4.49 -1.60
N VAL A 263 -3.16 5.24 -1.46
CA VAL A 263 -1.82 4.65 -1.31
C VAL A 263 -1.76 3.81 -0.04
N TRP A 264 -2.16 4.41 1.10
CA TRP A 264 -2.24 3.71 2.38
C TRP A 264 -3.24 2.54 2.34
N PHE A 265 -4.48 2.81 1.91
CA PHE A 265 -5.55 1.81 1.96
C PHE A 265 -5.24 0.59 1.11
N ASN A 266 -4.74 0.79 -0.12
CA ASN A 266 -4.39 -0.33 -1.00
C ASN A 266 -3.35 -1.23 -0.37
N THR A 267 -2.34 -0.66 0.29
CA THR A 267 -1.30 -1.43 0.96
C THR A 267 -1.87 -2.16 2.18
N ALA A 268 -2.55 -1.45 3.09
CA ALA A 268 -3.09 -2.06 4.31
C ALA A 268 -4.13 -3.15 4.00
N ALA A 269 -5.06 -2.89 3.08
CA ALA A 269 -6.10 -3.84 2.71
C ALA A 269 -5.53 -5.08 1.99
N LYS A 270 -4.57 -4.89 1.09
CA LYS A 270 -3.90 -6.01 0.41
C LYS A 270 -3.19 -6.92 1.40
N TRP A 271 -2.40 -6.34 2.31
CA TRP A 271 -1.66 -7.14 3.29
C TRP A 271 -2.56 -7.82 4.30
N ALA A 272 -3.60 -7.14 4.79
CA ALA A 272 -4.63 -7.76 5.62
C ALA A 272 -5.26 -8.99 4.94
N ASN A 273 -5.46 -8.95 3.62
CA ASN A 273 -5.98 -10.09 2.86
C ASN A 273 -4.97 -11.21 2.68
N LEU A 274 -3.72 -10.89 2.32
CA LEU A 274 -2.66 -11.87 2.05
C LEU A 274 -2.34 -12.74 3.27
N VAL A 275 -2.59 -12.24 4.48
CA VAL A 275 -2.23 -12.87 5.75
C VAL A 275 -3.44 -13.29 6.60
N ASN A 276 -4.67 -13.20 6.07
CA ASN A 276 -5.91 -13.34 6.84
C ASN A 276 -6.11 -14.67 7.58
N ASP A 277 -5.45 -15.73 7.13
CA ASP A 277 -5.44 -17.09 7.70
C ASP A 277 -4.03 -17.54 8.11
N LEU A 278 -3.08 -16.59 8.19
CA LEU A 278 -1.71 -16.80 8.66
C LEU A 278 -1.52 -16.21 10.06
N PRO A 279 -0.44 -16.54 10.79
CA PRO A 279 -0.19 -15.99 12.13
C PRO A 279 -0.09 -14.46 12.21
N TRP A 280 0.13 -13.80 11.06
CA TRP A 280 0.19 -12.34 10.94
C TRP A 280 -1.16 -11.70 10.58
N ALA A 281 -2.27 -12.44 10.70
CA ALA A 281 -3.62 -11.93 10.48
C ALA A 281 -3.87 -10.67 11.30
N PHE A 282 -4.41 -9.64 10.65
CA PHE A 282 -4.74 -8.38 11.32
C PHE A 282 -5.87 -8.59 12.33
N ASP A 283 -5.84 -7.81 13.39
CA ASP A 283 -6.89 -7.75 14.38
C ASP A 283 -8.24 -7.36 13.74
N LYS A 284 -9.33 -7.96 14.24
CA LYS A 284 -10.69 -7.71 13.72
C LYS A 284 -11.10 -6.23 13.79
N GLU A 285 -10.61 -5.51 14.79
CA GLU A 285 -10.84 -4.07 14.90
C GLU A 285 -10.21 -3.30 13.73
N LYS A 286 -8.99 -3.69 13.33
CA LYS A 286 -8.27 -3.10 12.18
C LYS A 286 -9.01 -3.36 10.88
N ILE A 287 -9.50 -4.59 10.69
CA ILE A 287 -10.36 -4.93 9.55
C ILE A 287 -11.62 -4.06 9.52
N THR A 288 -12.25 -3.83 10.69
CA THR A 288 -13.43 -2.96 10.79
C THR A 288 -13.11 -1.53 10.36
N ILE A 289 -11.98 -0.97 10.80
CA ILE A 289 -11.53 0.37 10.40
C ILE A 289 -11.31 0.46 8.87
N LEU A 290 -10.69 -0.56 8.26
CA LEU A 290 -10.50 -0.59 6.79
C LEU A 290 -11.85 -0.60 6.06
N VAL A 291 -12.79 -1.42 6.52
CA VAL A 291 -14.13 -1.53 5.94
C VAL A 291 -14.91 -0.22 6.07
N ASP A 292 -14.93 0.37 7.27
CA ASP A 292 -15.61 1.65 7.54
C ASP A 292 -14.98 2.77 6.73
N TYR A 293 -13.64 2.86 6.70
CA TYR A 293 -12.96 3.86 5.88
C TYR A 293 -13.31 3.73 4.39
N LEU A 294 -13.34 2.52 3.83
CA LEU A 294 -13.67 2.36 2.42
C LEU A 294 -15.12 2.75 2.13
N LEU A 295 -16.07 2.19 2.89
CA LEU A 295 -17.50 2.29 2.61
C LEU A 295 -18.11 3.62 3.06
N ASP A 296 -17.66 4.15 4.19
CA ASP A 296 -18.26 5.31 4.85
C ASP A 296 -17.36 6.55 4.85
N GLY A 297 -16.10 6.43 4.40
CA GLY A 297 -15.19 7.54 4.16
C GLY A 297 -14.88 7.77 2.68
N GLN A 298 -13.99 6.93 2.13
CA GLN A 298 -13.44 7.05 0.79
C GLN A 298 -14.49 7.00 -0.32
N HIS A 299 -15.51 6.14 -0.19
CA HIS A 299 -16.59 6.01 -1.18
C HIS A 299 -17.36 7.31 -1.40
N TRP A 300 -17.57 8.12 -0.36
CA TRP A 300 -18.25 9.41 -0.48
C TRP A 300 -17.43 10.46 -1.24
N SER A 301 -16.13 10.22 -1.41
CA SER A 301 -15.23 11.05 -2.22
C SER A 301 -15.20 10.63 -3.69
N LYS A 302 -16.05 9.69 -4.14
CA LYS A 302 -16.18 9.27 -5.54
C LYS A 302 -17.58 9.54 -6.09
N ARG A 303 -17.67 10.03 -7.33
CA ARG A 303 -18.92 10.13 -8.10
C ARG A 303 -18.71 9.54 -9.49
N HIS A 304 -19.49 8.53 -9.85
CA HIS A 304 -19.38 7.81 -11.13
C HIS A 304 -17.94 7.34 -11.45
N GLY A 305 -17.24 6.81 -10.44
CA GLY A 305 -15.85 6.34 -10.56
C GLY A 305 -14.79 7.46 -10.57
N GLN A 306 -15.18 8.73 -10.60
CA GLN A 306 -14.27 9.88 -10.54
C GLN A 306 -14.11 10.38 -9.12
N TRP A 307 -12.89 10.78 -8.76
CA TRP A 307 -12.59 11.37 -7.46
C TRP A 307 -13.08 12.81 -7.36
N ASP A 308 -13.56 13.22 -6.18
CA ASP A 308 -13.71 14.63 -5.81
C ASP A 308 -12.31 15.27 -5.77
N TYR A 309 -12.09 16.26 -6.63
CA TYR A 309 -10.79 16.92 -6.77
C TYR A 309 -10.32 17.65 -5.52
N ASN A 310 -11.22 18.04 -4.61
CA ASN A 310 -10.85 18.66 -3.33
C ASN A 310 -10.08 17.70 -2.42
N THR A 311 -10.26 16.40 -2.61
CA THR A 311 -9.64 15.36 -1.77
C THR A 311 -8.26 14.92 -2.28
N MET A 312 -7.80 15.48 -3.40
CA MET A 312 -6.55 15.10 -4.08
C MET A 312 -5.33 15.89 -3.58
N SER A 313 -5.57 17.03 -2.90
CA SER A 313 -4.55 18.04 -2.58
C SER A 313 -3.67 18.33 -3.83
N ARG A 314 -2.33 18.30 -3.73
CA ARG A 314 -1.41 18.56 -4.85
C ARG A 314 -1.59 17.60 -6.04
N GLY A 315 -2.29 16.48 -5.84
CA GLY A 315 -2.60 15.54 -6.92
C GLY A 315 -3.48 16.12 -8.02
N ILE A 316 -4.21 17.21 -7.75
CA ILE A 316 -5.09 17.89 -8.73
C ILE A 316 -4.31 18.48 -9.92
N SER A 317 -3.05 18.89 -9.72
CA SER A 317 -2.23 19.51 -10.77
C SER A 317 -1.57 18.50 -11.70
N ARG A 318 -1.74 17.20 -11.44
CA ARG A 318 -1.19 16.14 -12.31
C ARG A 318 -2.11 15.97 -13.49
N THR A 319 -1.56 16.09 -14.70
CA THR A 319 -2.25 15.64 -15.91
C THR A 319 -2.52 14.15 -15.79
N LYS A 320 -3.75 13.80 -15.45
CA LYS A 320 -4.28 12.46 -15.60
C LYS A 320 -5.16 12.51 -16.83
N THR A 321 -5.10 11.50 -17.69
CA THR A 321 -6.22 11.18 -18.56
C THR A 321 -7.41 10.89 -17.63
N THR A 322 -8.28 11.88 -17.43
CA THR A 322 -9.57 11.72 -16.72
C THR A 322 -10.57 10.99 -17.61
N GLU A 323 -10.08 10.05 -18.42
CA GLU A 323 -10.95 9.21 -19.21
C GLU A 323 -11.77 8.40 -18.21
N PHE A 324 -13.04 8.76 -18.14
CA PHE A 324 -14.06 7.80 -17.79
C PHE A 324 -13.79 6.57 -18.65
N SER A 325 -13.23 5.52 -18.05
CA SER A 325 -13.16 4.22 -18.68
C SER A 325 -14.42 3.47 -18.26
N PRO A 326 -15.45 3.37 -19.12
CA PRO A 326 -16.55 2.45 -18.91
C PRO A 326 -16.12 0.99 -19.10
N GLU A 327 -14.85 0.74 -19.46
CA GLU A 327 -14.37 -0.61 -19.66
C GLU A 327 -14.10 -1.29 -18.32
N LEU A 328 -15.09 -2.07 -17.90
CA LEU A 328 -14.82 -3.39 -17.33
C LEU A 328 -13.79 -4.05 -18.24
N SER A 329 -12.51 -4.01 -17.87
CA SER A 329 -11.52 -4.87 -18.50
C SER A 329 -12.06 -6.29 -18.40
N SER A 330 -12.25 -6.95 -19.53
CA SER A 330 -12.71 -8.34 -19.60
C SER A 330 -11.73 -9.34 -19.00
N GLU A 331 -10.58 -8.85 -18.51
CA GLU A 331 -9.71 -9.52 -17.57
C GLU A 331 -9.99 -8.91 -16.19
N VAL A 332 -10.78 -9.62 -15.39
CA VAL A 332 -11.07 -9.24 -14.01
C VAL A 332 -9.72 -9.11 -13.28
N PRO A 333 -9.35 -7.95 -12.72
CA PRO A 333 -8.15 -7.84 -11.90
C PRO A 333 -8.25 -8.78 -10.70
N GLU A 334 -7.13 -8.99 -10.01
CA GLU A 334 -7.11 -9.34 -8.59
C GLU A 334 -8.28 -8.70 -7.82
N GLN A 335 -8.81 -9.39 -6.81
CA GLN A 335 -9.92 -8.95 -5.96
C GLN A 335 -9.94 -7.43 -5.79
N THR A 336 -10.98 -6.77 -6.30
CA THR A 336 -11.13 -5.33 -6.17
C THR A 336 -11.19 -4.95 -4.68
N GLN A 337 -10.95 -3.68 -4.34
CA GLN A 337 -11.13 -3.18 -2.97
C GLN A 337 -12.50 -3.58 -2.38
N MET A 338 -13.52 -3.63 -3.23
CA MET A 338 -14.87 -4.01 -2.87
C MET A 338 -15.03 -5.52 -2.67
N ASP A 339 -14.33 -6.35 -3.45
CA ASP A 339 -14.29 -7.80 -3.26
C ASP A 339 -13.59 -8.17 -1.95
N LEU A 340 -12.53 -7.44 -1.57
CA LEU A 340 -11.86 -7.60 -0.29
C LEU A 340 -12.81 -7.30 0.87
N VAL A 341 -13.51 -6.16 0.82
CA VAL A 341 -14.48 -5.80 1.86
C VAL A 341 -15.65 -6.78 1.92
N ALA A 342 -16.14 -7.25 0.77
CA ALA A 342 -17.20 -8.25 0.71
C ALA A 342 -16.77 -9.61 1.30
N SER A 343 -15.49 -9.97 1.20
CA SER A 343 -14.96 -11.21 1.80
C SER A 343 -14.82 -11.11 3.32
N TRP A 344 -14.42 -9.95 3.84
CA TRP A 344 -14.26 -9.72 5.28
C TRP A 344 -15.59 -9.53 6.01
N VAL A 345 -16.55 -8.84 5.37
CA VAL A 345 -17.83 -8.48 5.98
C VAL A 345 -18.97 -8.77 5.00
N PRO A 346 -19.33 -10.04 4.76
CA PRO A 346 -20.34 -10.44 3.78
C PRO A 346 -21.71 -9.79 4.01
N GLU A 347 -22.07 -9.50 5.25
CA GLU A 347 -23.29 -8.79 5.61
C GLU A 347 -23.33 -7.36 5.09
N ARG A 348 -22.18 -6.73 4.85
CA ARG A 348 -22.06 -5.41 4.21
C ARG A 348 -21.74 -5.49 2.71
N ALA A 349 -21.58 -6.69 2.14
CA ALA A 349 -21.33 -6.87 0.71
C ALA A 349 -22.42 -6.21 -0.17
N HIS A 350 -23.66 -6.08 0.30
CA HIS A 350 -24.69 -5.37 -0.44
C HIS A 350 -24.41 -3.86 -0.62
N SER A 351 -23.67 -3.25 0.31
CA SER A 351 -23.27 -1.83 0.26
C SER A 351 -22.13 -1.56 -0.72
N THR A 352 -21.59 -2.62 -1.34
CA THR A 352 -20.52 -2.53 -2.34
C THR A 352 -21.04 -2.34 -3.76
N ASN A 353 -22.35 -2.48 -3.98
CA ASN A 353 -22.96 -2.37 -5.30
C ASN A 353 -23.00 -0.91 -5.82
N PRO A 354 -22.72 -0.66 -7.12
CA PRO A 354 -22.65 0.68 -7.74
C PRO A 354 -23.92 1.57 -7.70
N GLY A 355 -24.98 1.17 -6.98
CA GLY A 355 -26.24 1.91 -6.86
C GLY A 355 -26.88 1.81 -5.48
N PHE A 356 -26.14 1.38 -4.46
CA PHE A 356 -26.69 1.18 -3.11
C PHE A 356 -27.12 2.49 -2.43
N TYR A 357 -26.36 3.58 -2.62
CA TYR A 357 -26.70 4.87 -2.01
C TYR A 357 -27.57 5.71 -2.95
N ASN A 358 -28.82 5.96 -2.54
CA ASN A 358 -29.65 6.99 -3.16
C ASN A 358 -29.12 8.38 -2.79
N PRO A 359 -29.12 9.37 -3.72
CA PRO A 359 -28.80 10.75 -3.40
C PRO A 359 -29.64 11.27 -2.23
N GLY A 360 -28.99 11.70 -1.14
CA GLY A 360 -29.66 12.27 0.04
C GLY A 360 -29.86 11.30 1.22
N GLU A 361 -29.55 10.01 1.07
CA GLU A 361 -29.59 9.04 2.18
C GLU A 361 -28.29 9.01 3.01
N GLY A 362 -27.64 10.16 3.19
CA GLY A 362 -26.41 10.28 3.97
C GLY A 362 -26.63 9.85 5.42
N LYS A 363 -26.31 8.59 5.75
CA LYS A 363 -26.29 8.07 7.13
C LYS A 363 -25.02 8.50 7.87
N GLY A 364 -24.65 9.77 7.73
CA GLY A 364 -23.53 10.37 8.43
C GLY A 364 -23.97 10.97 9.77
N ARG A 365 -23.11 10.86 10.79
CA ARG A 365 -23.23 11.63 12.03
C ARG A 365 -23.04 13.14 11.81
N THR A 366 -22.46 13.51 10.67
CA THR A 366 -22.33 14.89 10.16
C THR A 366 -23.22 15.08 8.93
N GLN A 367 -24.04 16.13 8.94
CA GLN A 367 -24.94 16.51 7.86
C GLN A 367 -24.64 17.94 7.42
N ALA A 368 -24.76 18.21 6.11
CA ALA A 368 -24.60 19.55 5.55
C ALA A 368 -25.35 19.67 4.21
N LYS A 369 -25.73 20.89 3.83
CA LYS A 369 -26.14 21.23 2.46
C LYS A 369 -24.91 21.70 1.69
N LYS A 370 -24.51 20.97 0.64
CA LYS A 370 -23.34 21.31 -0.17
C LYS A 370 -23.78 21.93 -1.50
N ALA A 371 -23.17 23.05 -1.87
CA ALA A 371 -23.28 23.67 -3.18
C ALA A 371 -21.89 23.94 -3.76
N TRP A 372 -21.81 24.00 -5.09
CA TRP A 372 -20.56 24.24 -5.81
C TRP A 372 -20.79 25.36 -6.82
N PHE A 373 -19.85 26.29 -6.85
CA PHE A 373 -19.83 27.40 -7.80
C PHE A 373 -18.49 27.38 -8.51
N SER A 374 -18.53 27.34 -9.85
CA SER A 374 -17.34 27.39 -10.68
C SER A 374 -17.27 28.75 -11.35
N PHE A 375 -16.16 29.45 -11.14
CA PHE A 375 -15.81 30.72 -11.76
C PHE A 375 -14.62 30.54 -12.70
N ASP A 376 -14.15 31.61 -13.32
CA ASP A 376 -13.07 31.55 -14.32
C ASP A 376 -11.73 31.09 -13.71
N ASP A 377 -11.45 31.48 -12.46
CA ASP A 377 -10.18 31.26 -11.76
C ASP A 377 -10.30 30.53 -10.42
N GLU A 378 -11.51 30.21 -9.98
CA GLU A 378 -11.75 29.53 -8.71
C GLU A 378 -12.96 28.58 -8.73
N ILE A 379 -12.95 27.64 -7.79
CA ILE A 379 -14.10 26.80 -7.49
C ILE A 379 -14.41 26.95 -6.00
N VAL A 380 -15.62 27.40 -5.71
CA VAL A 380 -16.12 27.58 -4.34
C VAL A 380 -17.04 26.42 -3.98
N ALA A 381 -16.63 25.60 -3.00
CA ALA A 381 -17.46 24.58 -2.40
C ALA A 381 -18.03 25.10 -1.07
N LEU A 382 -19.33 25.40 -1.04
CA LEU A 382 -20.00 25.96 0.13
C LEU A 382 -20.80 24.88 0.86
N GLY A 383 -20.54 24.72 2.16
CA GLY A 383 -21.36 23.93 3.08
C GLY A 383 -22.22 24.84 3.96
N ALA A 384 -23.52 24.58 4.04
CA ALA A 384 -24.44 25.30 4.92
C ALA A 384 -25.25 24.35 5.80
N GLY A 385 -25.69 24.81 6.97
CA GLY A 385 -26.45 23.99 7.92
C GLY A 385 -25.66 22.77 8.39
N ILE A 386 -24.36 22.94 8.61
CA ILE A 386 -23.48 21.86 9.07
C ILE A 386 -23.87 21.50 10.50
N GLN A 387 -24.29 20.26 10.72
CA GLN A 387 -24.63 19.70 12.02
C GLN A 387 -23.87 18.40 12.20
N SER A 388 -23.23 18.20 13.35
CA SER A 388 -22.58 16.94 13.66
C SER A 388 -22.94 16.45 15.06
N THR A 389 -23.06 15.14 15.19
CA THR A 389 -23.20 14.43 16.48
C THR A 389 -21.89 13.80 16.94
N ASN A 390 -20.78 14.09 16.26
CA ASN A 390 -19.43 13.71 16.69
C ASN A 390 -18.99 14.56 17.88
N ILE A 391 -18.13 14.00 18.74
CA ILE A 391 -17.59 14.73 19.90
C ILE A 391 -16.44 15.67 19.49
N GLU A 392 -15.87 15.39 18.33
CA GLU A 392 -14.76 16.09 17.71
C GLU A 392 -15.24 17.36 16.97
N PRO A 393 -14.44 18.43 16.93
CA PRO A 393 -14.79 19.65 16.23
C PRO A 393 -14.88 19.43 14.71
N VAL A 394 -15.85 20.09 14.08
CA VAL A 394 -15.96 20.13 12.62
C VAL A 394 -14.98 21.17 12.08
N ASN A 395 -14.06 20.75 11.22
CA ASN A 395 -13.07 21.63 10.62
C ASN A 395 -13.42 21.94 9.17
N THR A 396 -13.33 23.22 8.78
CA THR A 396 -13.28 23.61 7.37
C THR A 396 -11.82 23.83 7.00
N SER A 397 -11.34 23.12 5.98
CA SER A 397 -9.99 23.30 5.46
C SER A 397 -10.03 24.05 4.13
N ILE A 398 -9.12 25.01 3.95
CA ILE A 398 -8.89 25.69 2.67
C ILE A 398 -7.56 25.17 2.13
N ASN A 399 -7.58 24.56 0.95
CA ASN A 399 -6.38 24.00 0.33
C ASN A 399 -5.80 24.98 -0.70
N GLN A 400 -4.89 25.87 -0.28
CA GLN A 400 -4.29 26.89 -1.16
C GLN A 400 -2.91 26.45 -1.70
N VAL A 401 -2.85 25.28 -2.37
CA VAL A 401 -1.57 24.72 -2.88
C VAL A 401 -0.89 25.58 -3.96
N LEU A 402 -1.60 26.53 -4.55
CA LEU A 402 -1.10 27.49 -5.55
C LEU A 402 -1.01 28.93 -5.02
N LEU A 403 -1.13 29.14 -3.70
CA LEU A 403 -1.06 30.49 -3.14
C LEU A 403 0.25 31.17 -3.58
N ASN A 404 0.11 32.32 -4.24
CA ASN A 404 1.20 33.18 -4.63
C ASN A 404 0.91 34.59 -4.11
N GLY A 405 1.31 34.85 -2.86
CA GLY A 405 1.06 36.13 -2.19
C GLY A 405 0.77 35.98 -0.70
N GLU A 406 0.36 37.10 -0.10
CA GLU A 406 -0.01 37.19 1.32
C GLU A 406 -1.39 36.54 1.57
N VAL A 407 -1.53 35.81 2.67
CA VAL A 407 -2.85 35.38 3.17
C VAL A 407 -3.45 36.52 3.95
N THR A 408 -4.67 36.94 3.62
CA THR A 408 -5.38 37.98 4.38
C THR A 408 -6.65 37.45 5.03
N VAL A 409 -6.92 37.87 6.26
CA VAL A 409 -8.21 37.68 6.95
C VAL A 409 -8.72 39.06 7.34
N ASP A 410 -9.95 39.40 6.92
CA ASP A 410 -10.56 40.73 7.11
C ASP A 410 -9.66 41.89 6.63
N GLY A 411 -8.97 41.68 5.51
CA GLY A 411 -8.05 42.66 4.92
C GLY A 411 -6.70 42.79 5.64
N GLN A 412 -6.42 41.99 6.67
CA GLN A 412 -5.12 41.98 7.36
C GLN A 412 -4.28 40.76 6.97
N VAL A 413 -3.01 41.01 6.63
CA VAL A 413 -2.02 39.98 6.32
C VAL A 413 -1.76 39.10 7.54
N ARG A 414 -1.81 37.79 7.35
CA ARG A 414 -1.50 36.78 8.36
C ARG A 414 -0.14 36.16 8.09
N SER A 415 0.70 36.13 9.11
CA SER A 415 1.96 35.41 9.07
C SER A 415 1.73 33.90 9.01
N MET A 416 2.72 33.15 8.54
CA MET A 416 2.67 31.69 8.57
C MET A 416 2.62 31.19 10.03
N GLY A 417 1.66 30.31 10.34
CA GLY A 417 1.51 29.74 11.68
C GLY A 417 0.08 29.30 11.98
N SER A 418 -0.14 28.83 13.20
CA SER A 418 -1.48 28.55 13.72
C SER A 418 -2.10 29.83 14.26
N HIS A 419 -3.32 30.14 13.82
CA HIS A 419 -4.08 31.30 14.29
C HIS A 419 -5.44 30.84 14.78
N GLU A 420 -5.91 31.41 15.88
CA GLU A 420 -7.27 31.22 16.37
C GLU A 420 -8.10 32.44 15.97
N LEU A 421 -9.20 32.22 15.25
CA LEU A 421 -10.16 33.27 14.93
C LEU A 421 -11.29 33.23 15.96
N VAL A 422 -11.39 34.29 16.75
CA VAL A 422 -12.50 34.51 17.68
C VAL A 422 -13.52 35.39 16.96
N ASP A 423 -14.81 35.03 17.02
CA ASP A 423 -15.92 35.79 16.43
C ASP A 423 -15.97 35.87 14.89
N ALA A 424 -15.60 34.79 14.19
CA ALA A 424 -15.87 34.65 12.76
C ALA A 424 -17.39 34.43 12.54
N ASN A 425 -18.13 35.52 12.37
CA ASN A 425 -19.56 35.49 12.01
C ASN A 425 -19.79 35.28 10.52
#